data_AF-A0A382RJL8-F1
#
_entry.id   AF-A0A382RJL8-F1
#
_cell.length_a   1.000
_cell.length_b   1.000
_cell.length_c   1.000
_cell.angle_alpha   90.00
_cell.angle_beta   90.00
_cell.angle_gamma   90.00
#
_symmetry.space_group_name_H-M   'P 1'
#
loop_
_entity.id
_entity.type
_entity.pdbx_description
1 polymer ?
#
loop_
_entity_poly.entity_id
_entity_poly.type
_entity_poly.pdbx_seq_one_letter_code
_entity_poly.pdbx_strand_id
1 'polypeptide(L)'
;VQEVNNKSSEKLKIKTTDDKVKWDIEDKQKQDVILIGIATKQCKFFHDSQGEAFAKISLNNHTEIWNLTSMGFRDWIAHQLWSQYRDGLSKTSYESALITLRGIATYECPSEEVYLRVAQQNNEIYIDMCNEDWQVIKVDSIGWSLINKSPVSFIRSKNMQALKIPSTNGDINLLKSHINTKEKDFVLVVGWLLMSMQAGTGAYPMLVLRGSAGCGKTTTSRMLR
;
A
#
# COMPACT_ATOMS: atom_id res chain seq x y z
N VAL A 1 52.29 83.34 -26.39
CA VAL A 1 51.66 83.89 -25.18
C VAL A 1 50.29 83.25 -25.07
N GLN A 2 50.06 82.48 -23.99
CA GLN A 2 48.83 81.93 -23.35
C GLN A 2 47.54 81.80 -24.22
N GLU A 3 46.81 80.67 -24.24
CA GLU A 3 46.04 80.05 -23.13
C GLU A 3 45.56 78.61 -23.51
N VAL A 4 45.65 77.62 -22.59
CA VAL A 4 44.54 76.87 -21.91
C VAL A 4 43.79 75.84 -22.82
N ASN A 5 43.50 74.57 -22.52
CA ASN A 5 43.61 73.62 -21.40
C ASN A 5 43.45 72.22 -22.04
N ASN A 6 44.28 71.21 -21.71
CA ASN A 6 43.88 69.81 -21.96
C ASN A 6 44.41 68.91 -20.84
N LYS A 7 43.56 68.68 -19.83
CA LYS A 7 43.80 67.69 -18.78
C LYS A 7 43.49 66.30 -19.33
N SER A 8 44.54 65.50 -19.53
CA SER A 8 44.46 64.05 -19.68
C SER A 8 45.20 63.40 -18.50
N SER A 9 44.45 62.68 -17.67
CA SER A 9 44.89 61.73 -16.64
C SER A 9 43.60 61.07 -16.15
N GLU A 10 43.36 59.78 -16.34
CA GLU A 10 44.01 58.72 -15.56
C GLU A 10 44.06 57.41 -16.36
N LYS A 11 45.27 56.84 -16.49
CA LYS A 11 45.45 55.42 -16.83
C LYS A 11 45.46 54.62 -15.53
N LEU A 12 44.31 54.06 -15.15
CA LEU A 12 44.25 52.98 -14.17
C LEU A 12 44.63 51.67 -14.88
N LYS A 13 45.82 51.16 -14.56
CA LYS A 13 46.29 49.83 -14.96
C LYS A 13 45.38 48.78 -14.32
N ILE A 14 44.54 48.13 -15.13
CA ILE A 14 43.87 46.89 -14.76
C ILE A 14 44.90 45.77 -14.93
N LYS A 15 45.48 45.30 -13.82
CA LYS A 15 46.18 44.01 -13.78
C LYS A 15 45.10 42.93 -13.86
N THR A 16 45.15 42.15 -14.92
CA THR A 16 44.44 40.89 -15.08
C THR A 16 44.91 39.89 -14.02
N THR A 17 44.05 39.60 -13.05
CA THR A 17 44.08 38.34 -12.28
C THR A 17 42.95 37.48 -12.81
N ASP A 18 43.35 36.53 -13.64
CA ASP A 18 42.52 35.48 -14.23
C ASP A 18 42.27 34.40 -13.16
N ASP A 19 41.48 34.73 -12.13
CA ASP A 19 41.00 33.76 -11.16
C ASP A 19 39.70 33.15 -11.70
N LYS A 20 39.86 32.10 -12.53
CA LYS A 20 38.79 31.13 -12.78
C LYS A 20 38.45 30.45 -11.46
N VAL A 21 37.47 31.01 -10.76
CA VAL A 21 36.72 30.32 -9.72
C VAL A 21 35.99 29.15 -10.40
N LYS A 22 36.63 27.98 -10.38
CA LYS A 22 35.93 26.71 -10.58
C LYS A 22 34.96 26.58 -9.41
N TRP A 23 33.69 26.79 -9.68
CA TRP A 23 32.64 26.28 -8.81
C TRP A 23 32.67 24.76 -8.95
N ASP A 24 33.28 24.09 -7.98
CA ASP A 24 33.01 22.67 -7.75
C ASP A 24 31.56 22.57 -7.23
N ILE A 25 30.60 22.72 -8.14
CA ILE A 25 29.25 22.25 -7.92
C ILE A 25 29.36 20.74 -8.04
N GLU A 26 29.63 20.06 -6.94
CA GLU A 26 29.24 18.66 -6.82
C GLU A 26 27.78 18.60 -7.27
N ASP A 27 27.55 17.91 -8.38
CA ASP A 27 26.25 17.83 -9.05
C ASP A 27 25.31 17.07 -8.11
N LYS A 28 24.72 17.79 -7.17
CA LYS A 28 23.88 17.23 -6.13
C LYS A 28 22.72 16.57 -6.85
N GLN A 29 22.73 15.23 -6.84
CA GLN A 29 21.75 14.42 -7.53
C GLN A 29 20.35 14.94 -7.21
N LYS A 30 19.54 15.14 -8.26
CA LYS A 30 18.17 15.64 -8.10
C LYS A 30 17.40 14.71 -7.17
N GLN A 31 16.60 15.28 -6.28
CA GLN A 31 15.94 14.52 -5.23
C GLN A 31 14.99 13.45 -5.79
N ASP A 32 14.35 13.68 -6.94
CA ASP A 32 13.52 12.68 -7.63
C ASP A 32 14.33 11.44 -8.06
N VAL A 33 15.53 11.62 -8.61
CA VAL A 33 16.46 10.52 -8.94
C VAL A 33 16.85 9.74 -7.68
N ILE A 34 17.11 10.43 -6.57
CA ILE A 34 17.40 9.80 -5.27
C ILE A 34 16.20 8.97 -4.81
N LEU A 35 14.98 9.52 -4.87
CA LEU A 35 13.75 8.81 -4.48
C LEU A 35 13.52 7.56 -5.32
N ILE A 36 13.70 7.65 -6.64
CA ILE A 36 13.62 6.51 -7.56
C ILE A 36 14.65 5.44 -7.16
N GLY A 37 15.90 5.84 -6.86
CA GLY A 37 16.95 4.93 -6.43
C GLY A 37 16.64 4.25 -5.09
N ILE A 38 16.11 4.97 -4.11
CA ILE A 38 15.65 4.40 -2.82
C ILE A 38 14.57 3.35 -3.08
N ALA A 39 13.55 3.70 -3.86
CA ALA A 39 12.39 2.84 -4.05
C ALA A 39 12.74 1.59 -4.87
N THR A 40 13.51 1.72 -5.96
CA THR A 40 13.94 0.57 -6.78
C THR A 40 14.89 -0.37 -6.04
N LYS A 41 15.66 0.12 -5.07
CA LYS A 41 16.54 -0.71 -4.23
C LYS A 41 15.79 -1.47 -3.13
N GLN A 42 14.73 -0.90 -2.58
CA GLN A 42 14.05 -1.43 -1.39
C GLN A 42 12.69 -2.07 -1.66
N CYS A 43 12.11 -1.85 -2.84
CA CYS A 43 10.79 -2.36 -3.21
C CYS A 43 10.87 -3.35 -4.36
N LYS A 44 9.90 -4.26 -4.41
CA LYS A 44 9.52 -4.92 -5.66
C LYS A 44 8.22 -4.30 -6.16
N PHE A 45 8.20 -3.88 -7.42
CA PHE A 45 7.01 -3.29 -8.01
C PHE A 45 6.21 -4.32 -8.81
N PHE A 46 4.91 -4.06 -8.92
CA PHE A 46 3.97 -4.82 -9.75
C PHE A 46 2.74 -3.96 -9.98
N HIS A 47 1.83 -4.42 -10.84
CA HIS A 47 0.56 -3.76 -11.08
C HIS A 47 -0.60 -4.76 -11.08
N ASP A 48 -1.83 -4.29 -10.83
CA ASP A 48 -3.02 -5.14 -10.95
C ASP A 48 -3.60 -5.13 -12.37
N SER A 49 -4.68 -5.89 -12.57
CA SER A 49 -5.38 -5.97 -13.86
C SER A 49 -6.05 -4.65 -14.29
N GLN A 50 -6.18 -3.68 -13.39
CA GLN A 50 -6.72 -2.33 -13.66
C GLN A 50 -5.61 -1.30 -13.93
N GLY A 51 -4.33 -1.71 -13.85
CA GLY A 51 -3.18 -0.85 -14.06
C GLY A 51 -2.81 -0.01 -12.83
N GLU A 52 -3.38 -0.30 -11.66
CA GLU A 52 -2.93 0.31 -10.42
C GLU A 52 -1.56 -0.25 -10.02
N ALA A 53 -0.67 0.63 -9.60
CA ALA A 53 0.73 0.30 -9.33
C ALA A 53 0.99 0.16 -7.83
N PHE A 54 1.73 -0.89 -7.46
CA PHE A 54 1.98 -1.25 -6.06
C PHE A 54 3.47 -1.51 -5.81
N ALA A 55 3.86 -1.37 -4.54
CA ALA A 55 5.17 -1.76 -4.03
C ALA A 55 5.01 -2.83 -2.94
N LYS A 56 5.81 -3.90 -3.04
CA LYS A 56 6.08 -4.84 -1.95
C LYS A 56 7.31 -4.34 -1.18
N ILE A 57 7.13 -4.01 0.08
CA ILE A 57 8.14 -3.44 0.97
C ILE A 57 8.44 -4.45 2.07
N SER A 58 9.70 -4.89 2.19
CA SER A 58 10.10 -5.76 3.30
C SER A 58 10.36 -4.88 4.54
N LEU A 59 9.52 -5.03 5.56
CA LEU A 59 9.63 -4.32 6.83
C LEU A 59 9.83 -5.35 7.94
N ASN A 60 10.90 -5.21 8.73
CA ASN A 60 11.23 -6.15 9.80
C ASN A 60 11.26 -7.62 9.31
N ASN A 61 10.29 -8.43 9.75
CA ASN A 61 10.14 -9.84 9.44
C ASN A 61 8.98 -10.14 8.48
N HIS A 62 8.32 -9.12 7.92
CA HIS A 62 7.16 -9.28 7.03
C HIS A 62 7.26 -8.43 5.76
N THR A 63 6.29 -8.59 4.87
CA THR A 63 6.19 -7.82 3.63
C THR A 63 4.85 -7.08 3.61
N GLU A 64 4.92 -5.77 3.42
CA GLU A 64 3.74 -4.92 3.24
C GLU A 64 3.53 -4.56 1.78
N ILE A 65 2.28 -4.35 1.39
CA ILE A 65 1.91 -4.05 0.00
C ILE A 65 1.11 -2.77 -0.07
N TRP A 66 1.71 -1.77 -0.70
CA TRP A 66 1.23 -0.41 -0.67
C TRP A 66 1.02 0.08 -2.10
N ASN A 67 -0.15 0.66 -2.39
CA ASN A 67 -0.35 1.38 -3.65
C ASN A 67 0.61 2.58 -3.68
N LEU A 68 1.26 2.82 -4.82
CA LEU A 68 2.27 3.88 -4.95
C LEU A 68 1.68 5.29 -4.69
N THR A 69 0.38 5.47 -4.88
CA THR A 69 -0.33 6.73 -4.62
C THR A 69 -0.82 6.87 -3.17
N SER A 70 -0.66 5.83 -2.35
CA SER A 70 -1.14 5.83 -0.97
C SER A 70 -0.35 6.80 -0.08
N MET A 71 -1.02 7.34 0.93
CA MET A 71 -0.37 8.15 1.97
C MET A 71 0.72 7.36 2.71
N GLY A 72 0.51 6.06 2.91
CA GLY A 72 1.54 5.17 3.44
C GLY A 72 2.81 5.30 2.62
N PHE A 73 2.77 4.96 1.31
CA PHE A 73 3.96 4.95 0.46
C PHE A 73 4.72 6.28 0.47
N ARG A 74 3.98 7.39 0.45
CA ARG A 74 4.53 8.73 0.61
C ARG A 74 5.28 8.91 1.93
N ASP A 75 4.67 8.51 3.05
CA ASP A 75 5.27 8.66 4.37
C ASP A 75 6.51 7.76 4.54
N TRP A 76 6.47 6.54 3.99
CA TRP A 76 7.63 5.63 4.00
C TRP A 76 8.78 6.18 3.17
N ILE A 77 8.54 6.64 1.94
CA ILE A 77 9.65 7.13 1.10
C ILE A 77 10.24 8.44 1.66
N ALA A 78 9.40 9.29 2.28
CA ALA A 78 9.85 10.46 3.03
C ALA A 78 10.75 10.06 4.21
N HIS A 79 10.34 9.05 4.98
CA HIS A 79 11.15 8.52 6.08
C HIS A 79 12.50 7.96 5.59
N GLN A 80 12.51 7.22 4.48
CA GLN A 80 13.75 6.69 3.88
C GLN A 80 14.69 7.81 3.43
N LEU A 81 14.16 8.85 2.77
CA LEU A 81 14.93 10.02 2.36
C LEU A 81 15.56 10.72 3.57
N TRP A 82 14.77 10.99 4.62
CA TRP A 82 15.28 11.61 5.84
C TRP A 82 16.32 10.73 6.54
N SER A 83 16.08 9.43 6.61
CA SER A 83 16.97 8.46 7.27
C SER A 83 18.35 8.40 6.62
N GLN A 84 18.43 8.50 5.28
CA GLN A 84 19.67 8.38 4.52
C GLN A 84 20.36 9.73 4.23
N TYR A 85 19.58 10.78 3.95
CA TYR A 85 20.09 12.06 3.44
C TYR A 85 19.82 13.25 4.37
N ARG A 86 19.01 13.06 5.42
CA ARG A 86 18.55 14.14 6.34
C ARG A 86 17.91 15.31 5.59
N ASP A 87 17.15 14.99 4.54
CA ASP A 87 16.48 15.96 3.67
C ASP A 87 14.95 15.78 3.70
N GLY A 88 14.23 16.89 3.55
CA GLY A 88 12.77 16.93 3.54
C GLY A 88 12.21 16.56 2.16
N LEU A 89 11.11 15.81 2.13
CA LEU A 89 10.48 15.41 0.88
C LEU A 89 9.81 16.61 0.18
N SER A 90 10.34 17.02 -0.97
CA SER A 90 9.69 18.02 -1.82
C SER A 90 8.49 17.41 -2.55
N LYS A 91 7.39 18.18 -2.64
CA LYS A 91 6.20 17.79 -3.40
C LYS A 91 6.53 17.55 -4.88
N THR A 92 7.31 18.43 -5.51
CA THR A 92 7.63 18.35 -6.94
C THR A 92 8.50 17.13 -7.25
N SER A 93 9.51 16.88 -6.41
CA SER A 93 10.40 15.72 -6.54
C SER A 93 9.64 14.42 -6.31
N TYR A 94 8.73 14.39 -5.33
CA TYR A 94 7.86 13.23 -5.09
C TYR A 94 6.96 12.92 -6.29
N GLU A 95 6.31 13.94 -6.86
CA GLU A 95 5.44 13.75 -8.04
C GLU A 95 6.23 13.25 -9.25
N SER A 96 7.41 13.82 -9.53
CA SER A 96 8.31 13.37 -10.59
C SER A 96 8.73 11.89 -10.41
N ALA A 97 9.18 11.54 -9.20
CA ALA A 97 9.56 10.17 -8.87
C ALA A 97 8.37 9.20 -8.96
N LEU A 98 7.20 9.59 -8.45
CA LEU A 98 5.99 8.77 -8.47
C LEU A 98 5.54 8.46 -9.90
N ILE A 99 5.54 9.44 -10.79
CA ILE A 99 5.21 9.23 -12.23
C ILE A 99 6.15 8.18 -12.83
N THR A 100 7.45 8.30 -12.55
CA THR A 100 8.47 7.36 -13.06
C THR A 100 8.26 5.96 -12.49
N LEU A 101 8.11 5.82 -11.17
CA LEU A 101 7.92 4.53 -10.50
C LEU A 101 6.63 3.82 -10.95
N ARG A 102 5.55 4.58 -11.20
CA ARG A 102 4.33 4.03 -11.79
C ARG A 102 4.58 3.51 -13.20
N GLY A 103 5.31 4.25 -14.03
CA GLY A 103 5.71 3.80 -15.36
C GLY A 103 6.47 2.47 -15.31
N ILE A 104 7.47 2.36 -14.43
CA ILE A 104 8.23 1.12 -14.22
C ILE A 104 7.29 -0.02 -13.77
N ALA A 105 6.45 0.23 -12.76
CA ALA A 105 5.55 -0.78 -12.22
C ALA A 105 4.53 -1.29 -13.26
N THR A 106 4.00 -0.42 -14.11
CA THR A 106 2.97 -0.77 -15.10
C THR A 106 3.53 -1.40 -16.38
N TYR A 107 4.72 -1.00 -16.82
CA TYR A 107 5.24 -1.41 -18.14
C TYR A 107 6.44 -2.36 -18.08
N GLU A 108 7.14 -2.44 -16.95
CA GLU A 108 8.37 -3.24 -16.80
C GLU A 108 8.26 -4.33 -15.73
N CYS A 109 7.17 -4.38 -14.97
CA CYS A 109 6.99 -5.32 -13.86
C CYS A 109 5.78 -6.25 -14.08
N PRO A 110 5.70 -7.39 -13.37
CA PRO A 110 4.60 -8.35 -13.52
C PRO A 110 3.24 -7.78 -13.12
N SER A 111 2.18 -8.35 -13.71
CA SER A 111 0.82 -8.18 -13.23
C SER A 111 0.53 -9.19 -12.11
N GLU A 112 -0.03 -8.73 -10.99
CA GLU A 112 -0.48 -9.57 -9.88
C GLU A 112 -1.80 -9.06 -9.29
N GLU A 113 -2.66 -9.97 -8.85
CA GLU A 113 -3.91 -9.62 -8.17
C GLU A 113 -3.65 -9.12 -6.74
N VAL A 114 -4.44 -8.12 -6.34
CA VAL A 114 -4.44 -7.56 -4.99
C VAL A 114 -5.76 -7.82 -4.29
N TYR A 115 -5.67 -8.15 -3.01
CA TYR A 115 -6.82 -8.52 -2.20
C TYR A 115 -6.90 -7.64 -0.96
N LEU A 116 -8.11 -7.45 -0.43
CA LEU A 116 -8.29 -6.74 0.84
C LEU A 116 -8.13 -7.70 2.01
N ARG A 117 -9.17 -8.48 2.29
CA ARG A 117 -9.25 -9.33 3.49
C ARG A 117 -9.21 -10.81 3.16
N VAL A 118 -9.77 -11.19 2.02
CA VAL A 118 -9.89 -12.59 1.60
C VAL A 118 -9.41 -12.71 0.16
N ALA A 119 -8.60 -13.73 -0.08
CA ALA A 119 -8.11 -14.11 -1.39
C ALA A 119 -8.34 -15.59 -1.60
N GLN A 120 -8.50 -15.98 -2.86
CA GLN A 120 -8.60 -17.39 -3.22
C GLN A 120 -7.61 -17.65 -4.36
N GLN A 121 -6.76 -18.65 -4.16
CA GLN A 121 -5.81 -19.10 -5.15
C GLN A 121 -5.89 -20.61 -5.23
N ASN A 122 -6.20 -21.14 -6.42
CA ASN A 122 -6.52 -22.56 -6.60
C ASN A 122 -7.65 -23.01 -5.65
N ASN A 123 -7.41 -24.07 -4.88
CA ASN A 123 -8.36 -24.62 -3.90
C ASN A 123 -8.09 -24.13 -2.46
N GLU A 124 -7.34 -23.04 -2.30
CA GLU A 124 -6.95 -22.50 -0.99
C GLU A 124 -7.54 -21.10 -0.81
N ILE A 125 -8.04 -20.83 0.40
CA ILE A 125 -8.52 -19.52 0.82
C ILE A 125 -7.51 -18.92 1.79
N TYR A 126 -7.18 -17.66 1.58
CA TYR A 126 -6.29 -16.89 2.42
C TYR A 126 -7.07 -15.75 3.05
N ILE A 127 -7.01 -15.62 4.37
CA ILE A 127 -7.69 -14.55 5.12
C ILE A 127 -6.64 -13.75 5.86
N ASP A 128 -6.49 -12.47 5.50
CA ASP A 128 -5.57 -11.56 6.19
C ASP A 128 -6.03 -11.33 7.62
N MET A 129 -5.16 -11.58 8.59
CA MET A 129 -5.48 -11.33 9.99
C MET A 129 -5.47 -9.85 10.34
N CYS A 130 -4.85 -8.97 9.54
CA CYS A 130 -4.60 -7.57 9.90
C CYS A 130 -3.88 -7.39 11.24
N ASN A 131 -3.20 -8.41 11.75
CA ASN A 131 -2.37 -8.28 12.93
C ASN A 131 -1.00 -7.67 12.58
N GLU A 132 -0.28 -7.23 13.61
CA GLU A 132 1.02 -6.58 13.48
C GLU A 132 2.09 -7.51 12.87
N ASP A 133 1.95 -8.82 13.09
CA ASP A 133 2.84 -9.86 12.54
C ASP A 133 2.58 -10.20 11.05
N TRP A 134 1.60 -9.55 10.42
CA TRP A 134 1.23 -9.79 9.01
C TRP A 134 0.88 -11.24 8.67
N GLN A 135 0.29 -11.94 9.63
CA GLN A 135 -0.09 -13.33 9.47
C GLN A 135 -1.38 -13.48 8.66
N VAL A 136 -1.51 -14.63 8.01
CA VAL A 136 -2.64 -14.98 7.17
C VAL A 136 -3.16 -16.34 7.60
N ILE A 137 -4.47 -16.50 7.68
CA ILE A 137 -5.08 -17.82 7.84
C ILE A 137 -5.13 -18.46 6.45
N LYS A 138 -4.46 -19.59 6.28
CA LYS A 138 -4.58 -20.46 5.12
C LYS A 138 -5.62 -21.53 5.40
N VAL A 139 -6.62 -21.64 4.54
CA VAL A 139 -7.66 -22.68 4.59
C VAL A 139 -7.53 -23.57 3.35
N ASP A 140 -7.52 -24.88 3.56
CA ASP A 140 -7.49 -25.90 2.51
C ASP A 140 -8.50 -27.04 2.82
N SER A 141 -8.46 -28.12 2.05
CA SER A 141 -9.37 -29.25 2.21
C SER A 141 -9.20 -30.04 3.52
N ILE A 142 -8.07 -29.86 4.22
CA ILE A 142 -7.73 -30.58 5.45
C ILE A 142 -8.13 -29.74 6.67
N GLY A 143 -7.99 -28.42 6.58
CA GLY A 143 -8.38 -27.52 7.65
C GLY A 143 -7.84 -26.12 7.43
N TRP A 144 -7.39 -25.48 8.52
CA TRP A 144 -6.76 -24.17 8.44
C TRP A 144 -5.50 -24.11 9.30
N SER A 145 -4.59 -23.21 8.92
CA SER A 145 -3.36 -22.93 9.65
C SER A 145 -3.01 -21.45 9.56
N LEU A 146 -2.19 -20.98 10.50
CA LEU A 146 -1.67 -19.63 10.50
C LEU A 146 -0.29 -19.61 9.83
N ILE A 147 -0.09 -18.74 8.84
CA ILE A 147 1.17 -18.59 8.12
C ILE A 147 1.73 -17.17 8.28
N ASN A 148 3.05 -17.06 8.41
CA ASN A 148 3.75 -15.78 8.60
C ASN A 148 4.14 -15.09 7.29
N LYS A 149 3.95 -15.76 6.15
CA LYS A 149 4.27 -15.21 4.84
C LYS A 149 3.15 -15.52 3.87
N SER A 150 2.40 -14.48 3.52
CA SER A 150 1.32 -14.58 2.54
C SER A 150 1.86 -14.96 1.15
N PRO A 151 1.27 -15.94 0.46
CA PRO A 151 1.59 -16.22 -0.95
C PRO A 151 0.86 -15.26 -1.91
N VAL A 152 -0.13 -14.51 -1.41
CA VAL A 152 -0.94 -13.55 -2.17
C VAL A 152 -0.74 -12.12 -1.65
N SER A 153 -1.09 -11.15 -2.48
CA SER A 153 -0.86 -9.75 -2.18
C SER A 153 -2.05 -9.10 -1.46
N PHE A 154 -1.96 -8.87 -0.14
CA PHE A 154 -2.97 -8.15 0.62
C PHE A 154 -2.63 -6.67 0.82
N ILE A 155 -3.59 -5.80 0.57
CA ILE A 155 -3.53 -4.38 0.95
C ILE A 155 -4.42 -4.14 2.17
N ARG A 156 -3.96 -3.30 3.10
CA ARG A 156 -4.68 -2.97 4.33
C ARG A 156 -5.13 -1.51 4.30
N SER A 157 -6.40 -1.27 4.62
CA SER A 157 -6.92 0.07 4.86
C SER A 157 -6.84 0.42 6.35
N LYS A 158 -6.83 1.72 6.68
CA LYS A 158 -6.76 2.22 8.07
C LYS A 158 -7.92 1.73 8.97
N ASN A 159 -9.03 1.30 8.37
CA ASN A 159 -10.22 0.87 9.10
C ASN A 159 -10.29 -0.66 9.29
N MET A 160 -9.32 -1.41 8.77
CA MET A 160 -9.27 -2.85 8.97
C MET A 160 -8.70 -3.16 10.34
N GLN A 161 -9.47 -3.89 11.15
CA GLN A 161 -9.04 -4.32 12.47
C GLN A 161 -8.45 -5.72 12.41
N ALA A 162 -7.53 -6.00 13.33
CA ALA A 162 -6.98 -7.33 13.51
C ALA A 162 -8.11 -8.32 13.87
N LEU A 163 -8.12 -9.47 13.22
CA LEU A 163 -8.96 -10.60 13.61
C LEU A 163 -8.38 -11.26 14.86
N LYS A 164 -9.25 -11.82 15.69
CA LYS A 164 -8.82 -12.74 16.75
C LYS A 164 -8.35 -14.04 16.11
N ILE A 165 -7.30 -14.62 16.68
CA ILE A 165 -6.82 -15.95 16.28
C ILE A 165 -7.97 -16.95 16.52
N PRO A 166 -8.38 -17.74 15.50
CA PRO A 166 -9.48 -18.67 15.66
C PRO A 166 -9.13 -19.83 16.61
N SER A 167 -10.13 -20.30 17.34
CA SER A 167 -10.03 -21.52 18.14
C SER A 167 -10.25 -22.74 17.25
N THR A 168 -9.57 -23.85 17.55
CA THR A 168 -9.79 -25.14 16.86
C THR A 168 -11.12 -25.78 17.24
N ASN A 169 -11.70 -25.42 18.39
CA ASN A 169 -12.95 -25.99 18.90
C ASN A 169 -14.14 -25.04 18.71
N GLY A 170 -14.27 -24.46 17.50
CA GLY A 170 -15.40 -23.58 17.16
C GLY A 170 -16.72 -24.37 16.99
N ASP A 171 -17.84 -23.74 17.34
CA ASP A 171 -19.18 -24.27 17.10
C ASP A 171 -20.05 -23.21 16.38
N ILE A 172 -20.45 -23.52 15.15
CA ILE A 172 -21.28 -22.63 14.33
C ILE A 172 -22.65 -22.35 14.97
N ASN A 173 -23.15 -23.26 15.82
CA ASN A 173 -24.44 -23.08 16.50
C ASN A 173 -24.41 -21.95 17.52
N LEU A 174 -23.24 -21.52 18.00
CA LEU A 174 -23.11 -20.33 18.86
C LEU A 174 -23.64 -19.06 18.16
N LEU A 175 -23.66 -19.02 16.84
CA LEU A 175 -24.24 -17.88 16.10
C LEU A 175 -25.75 -17.75 16.35
N LYS A 176 -26.47 -18.86 16.63
CA LYS A 176 -27.93 -18.86 16.82
C LYS A 176 -28.39 -18.00 17.99
N SER A 177 -27.55 -17.78 19.01
CA SER A 177 -27.87 -16.86 20.11
C SER A 177 -27.81 -15.38 19.72
N HIS A 178 -27.23 -15.06 18.56
CA HIS A 178 -26.98 -13.68 18.11
C HIS A 178 -27.83 -13.27 16.90
N ILE A 179 -28.53 -14.21 16.26
CA ILE A 179 -29.35 -13.94 15.08
C ILE A 179 -30.77 -14.43 15.26
N ASN A 180 -31.74 -13.67 14.74
CA ASN A 180 -33.14 -14.07 14.79
C ASN A 180 -33.51 -14.82 13.50
N THR A 181 -33.26 -16.13 13.47
CA THR A 181 -33.50 -16.99 12.31
C THR A 181 -34.17 -18.30 12.74
N LYS A 182 -35.09 -18.81 11.94
CA LYS A 182 -35.71 -20.13 12.19
C LYS A 182 -34.69 -21.23 11.94
N GLU A 183 -34.78 -22.32 12.69
CA GLU A 183 -33.83 -23.43 12.59
C GLU A 183 -33.62 -23.94 11.15
N LYS A 184 -34.72 -24.11 10.41
CA LYS A 184 -34.69 -24.56 9.00
C LYS A 184 -33.98 -23.59 8.03
N ASP A 185 -33.90 -22.30 8.38
CA ASP A 185 -33.32 -21.25 7.54
C ASP A 185 -31.86 -20.98 7.94
N PHE A 186 -31.39 -21.52 9.09
CA PHE A 186 -30.03 -21.29 9.60
C PHE A 186 -28.95 -21.74 8.62
N VAL A 187 -29.17 -22.87 7.93
CA VAL A 187 -28.25 -23.39 6.92
C VAL A 187 -28.03 -22.41 5.76
N LEU A 188 -29.03 -21.58 5.43
CA LEU A 188 -28.92 -20.56 4.39
C LEU A 188 -28.02 -19.40 4.85
N VAL A 189 -28.07 -19.05 6.14
CA VAL A 189 -27.18 -18.05 6.74
C VAL A 189 -25.74 -18.55 6.76
N VAL A 190 -25.52 -19.80 7.17
CA VAL A 190 -24.19 -20.43 7.16
C VAL A 190 -23.65 -20.52 5.73
N GLY A 191 -24.45 -20.98 4.78
CA GLY A 191 -24.08 -21.01 3.37
C GLY A 191 -23.70 -19.63 2.83
N TRP A 192 -24.47 -18.60 3.18
CA TRP A 192 -24.14 -17.22 2.80
C TRP A 192 -22.82 -16.73 3.43
N LEU A 193 -22.56 -17.03 4.71
CA LEU A 193 -21.30 -16.67 5.37
C LEU A 193 -20.08 -17.34 4.72
N LEU A 194 -20.20 -18.61 4.34
CA LEU A 194 -19.12 -19.31 3.64
C LEU A 194 -18.88 -18.69 2.25
N MET A 195 -19.96 -18.40 1.52
CA MET A 195 -19.87 -17.80 0.19
C MET A 195 -19.43 -16.34 0.22
N SER A 196 -19.63 -15.61 1.32
CA SER A 196 -19.11 -14.23 1.46
C SER A 196 -17.59 -14.20 1.64
N MET A 197 -16.98 -15.33 2.03
CA MET A 197 -15.53 -15.54 2.06
C MET A 197 -14.99 -16.17 0.77
N GLN A 198 -15.84 -16.42 -0.23
CA GLN A 198 -15.34 -16.82 -1.54
C GLN A 198 -14.70 -15.62 -2.24
N ALA A 199 -13.49 -15.80 -2.75
CA ALA A 199 -12.75 -14.78 -3.50
C ALA A 199 -12.38 -15.26 -4.93
N GLY A 200 -13.12 -16.24 -5.45
CA GLY A 200 -12.99 -16.77 -6.81
C GLY A 200 -14.12 -16.31 -7.74
N THR A 201 -14.23 -16.95 -8.92
CA THR A 201 -15.22 -16.62 -9.98
C THR A 201 -16.66 -17.10 -9.69
N GLY A 202 -16.97 -17.39 -8.42
CA GLY A 202 -18.27 -17.93 -8.00
C GLY A 202 -19.36 -16.86 -7.94
N ALA A 203 -20.61 -17.29 -7.86
CA ALA A 203 -21.72 -16.38 -7.60
C ALA A 203 -21.66 -15.86 -6.15
N TYR A 204 -21.92 -14.57 -5.96
CA TYR A 204 -22.07 -13.95 -4.65
C TYR A 204 -23.54 -13.90 -4.26
N PRO A 205 -24.02 -14.84 -3.41
CA PRO A 205 -25.43 -14.86 -3.02
C PRO A 205 -25.78 -13.62 -2.19
N MET A 206 -26.96 -13.05 -2.45
CA MET A 206 -27.51 -11.99 -1.62
C MET A 206 -28.36 -12.58 -0.49
N LEU A 207 -28.02 -12.26 0.76
CA LEU A 207 -28.86 -12.62 1.91
C LEU A 207 -30.01 -11.62 2.07
N VAL A 208 -31.25 -12.09 1.86
CA VAL A 208 -32.45 -11.26 2.04
C VAL A 208 -33.13 -11.60 3.36
N LEU A 209 -32.98 -10.72 4.35
CA LEU A 209 -33.64 -10.87 5.65
C LEU A 209 -35.09 -10.35 5.59
N ARG A 210 -36.07 -11.23 5.77
CA ARG A 210 -37.51 -10.89 5.78
C ARG A 210 -38.15 -11.07 7.16
N GLY A 211 -39.07 -10.18 7.51
CA GLY A 211 -39.84 -10.25 8.75
C GLY A 211 -40.52 -8.92 9.07
N SER A 212 -41.48 -8.93 10.00
CA SER A 212 -42.24 -7.75 10.45
C SER A 212 -41.35 -6.65 11.06
N ALA A 213 -41.87 -5.44 11.21
CA ALA A 213 -41.17 -4.38 11.94
C ALA A 213 -40.84 -4.86 13.36
N GLY A 214 -39.65 -4.52 13.88
CA GLY A 214 -39.22 -4.90 15.23
C GLY A 214 -38.61 -6.30 15.37
N CYS A 215 -38.59 -7.16 14.34
CA CYS A 215 -38.07 -8.53 14.48
C CYS A 215 -36.53 -8.67 14.44
N GLY A 216 -35.76 -7.59 14.62
CA GLY A 216 -34.29 -7.68 14.73
C GLY A 216 -33.49 -7.90 13.44
N LYS A 217 -34.06 -7.65 12.24
CA LYS A 217 -33.36 -7.76 10.94
C LYS A 217 -32.07 -6.93 10.89
N THR A 218 -32.14 -5.67 11.31
CA THR A 218 -30.99 -4.76 11.32
C THR A 218 -29.90 -5.24 12.28
N THR A 219 -30.28 -5.77 13.45
CA THR A 219 -29.34 -6.35 14.41
C THR A 219 -28.66 -7.59 13.82
N THR A 220 -29.43 -8.52 13.25
CA THR A 220 -28.89 -9.72 12.59
C THR A 220 -27.91 -9.33 11.46
N SER A 221 -28.28 -8.37 10.62
CA SER A 221 -27.39 -7.88 9.54
C SER A 221 -26.08 -7.29 10.07
N ARG A 222 -26.10 -6.60 11.20
CA ARG A 222 -24.88 -6.07 11.84
C ARG A 222 -24.02 -7.15 12.47
N MET A 223 -24.62 -8.19 13.04
CA MET A 223 -23.89 -9.31 13.65
C MET A 223 -23.22 -10.21 12.62
N LEU A 224 -23.79 -10.30 11.41
CA LEU A 224 -23.24 -11.10 10.30
C LEU A 224 -22.16 -10.37 9.49
N ARG A 225 -21.95 -9.07 9.71
CA ARG A 225 -20.97 -8.22 9.00
C ARG A 225 -19.77 -7.96 9.90
#